data_AF-A0A914GDL9-F1
#
_entry.id   AF-A0A914GDL9-F1
#
_cell.length_a   1.000
_cell.length_b   1.000
_cell.length_c   1.000
_cell.angle_alpha   90.00
_cell.angle_beta   90.00
_cell.angle_gamma   90.00
#
_symmetry.space_group_name_H-M   'P 1'
#
loop_
_entity.id
_entity.type
_entity.pdbx_description
1 polymer ?
#
loop_
_entity_poly.entity_id
_entity_poly.type
_entity_poly.pdbx_seq_one_letter_code
_entity_poly.pdbx_strand_id
1 'polypeptide(L)'
;MRDCIICGETDSLIIVLNCQHSSCLGCFIAYIDSCLDQWNFIRKPSFGYTIMCPMFDCSAFVEDVHHFHLLGLEKYRKYQRTATEKFVNLQDERQYCPYPNCGAAFMVEMFENENTISCPECLRLYCCQCRSTSKCNCNG
;
A
#
# COMPACT_ATOMS: atom_id res chain seq x y z
N MET A 1 23.66 -7.31 20.96
CA MET A 1 23.14 -5.94 20.74
C MET A 1 22.92 -5.81 19.24
N ARG A 2 21.78 -5.31 18.79
CA ARG A 2 21.51 -5.13 17.35
C ARG A 2 21.60 -3.65 17.03
N ASP A 3 22.29 -3.31 15.95
CA ASP A 3 22.47 -1.93 15.53
C ASP A 3 21.24 -1.42 14.79
N CYS A 4 20.93 -0.14 14.94
CA CYS A 4 19.85 0.50 14.20
C CYS A 4 20.26 0.62 12.72
N ILE A 5 19.45 0.10 11.81
CA ILE A 5 19.70 0.20 10.35
C ILE A 5 19.64 1.63 9.79
N ILE A 6 19.11 2.58 10.55
CA ILE A 6 18.95 3.99 10.13
C ILE A 6 20.11 4.84 10.63
N CYS A 7 20.43 4.79 11.93
CA CYS A 7 21.48 5.64 12.53
C CYS A 7 22.79 4.90 12.83
N GLY A 8 22.83 3.57 12.78
CA GLY A 8 24.00 2.76 13.12
C GLY A 8 24.27 2.61 14.62
N GLU A 9 23.52 3.30 15.49
CA GLU A 9 23.72 3.29 16.93
C GLU A 9 23.06 2.07 17.60
N THR A 10 23.59 1.72 18.77
CA THR A 10 23.04 0.67 19.63
C THR A 10 22.10 1.27 20.68
N ASP A 11 20.84 0.85 20.66
CA ASP A 11 19.80 1.33 21.58
C ASP A 11 19.22 0.16 22.40
N SER A 12 18.75 0.48 23.60
CA SER A 12 18.01 -0.42 24.48
C SER A 12 16.61 -0.75 23.96
N LEU A 13 15.98 0.20 23.25
CA LEU A 13 14.65 0.01 22.68
C LEU A 13 14.73 -0.14 21.16
N ILE A 14 14.66 -1.39 20.71
CA ILE A 14 14.69 -1.74 19.29
C ILE A 14 13.35 -2.32 18.82
N ILE A 15 12.92 -1.87 17.66
CA ILE A 15 11.80 -2.45 16.92
C ILE A 15 12.40 -3.39 15.88
N VAL A 16 11.95 -4.64 15.90
CA VAL A 16 12.42 -5.69 14.99
C VAL A 16 11.27 -6.06 14.08
N LEU A 17 11.49 -5.90 12.78
CA LEU A 17 10.55 -6.33 11.75
C LEU A 17 10.75 -7.83 11.46
N ASN A 18 9.79 -8.45 10.77
CA ASN A 18 9.87 -9.88 10.41
C ASN A 18 11.03 -10.24 9.45
N CYS A 19 11.77 -9.24 8.96
CA CYS A 19 13.04 -9.41 8.23
C CYS A 19 14.30 -9.39 9.11
N GLN A 20 14.16 -9.38 10.45
CA GLN A 20 15.25 -9.29 11.42
C GLN A 20 16.02 -7.96 11.44
N HIS A 21 15.71 -7.02 10.55
CA HIS A 21 16.23 -5.66 10.64
C HIS A 21 15.67 -4.93 11.87
N SER A 22 16.56 -4.24 12.58
CA SER A 22 16.24 -3.48 13.79
C SER A 22 16.36 -1.98 13.58
N SER A 23 15.41 -1.22 14.11
CA SER A 23 15.50 0.23 14.22
C SER A 23 15.35 0.65 15.67
N CYS A 24 16.10 1.65 16.12
CA CYS A 24 15.82 2.27 17.41
C CYS A 24 14.47 3.01 17.35
N LEU A 25 13.82 3.17 18.49
CA LEU A 25 12.49 3.78 18.55
C LEU A 25 12.44 5.16 17.90
N GLY A 26 13.43 6.02 18.16
CA GLY A 26 13.47 7.38 17.62
C GLY A 26 13.54 7.40 16.09
N CYS A 27 14.40 6.56 15.51
CA CYS A 27 14.51 6.44 14.06
C CYS A 27 13.26 5.83 13.44
N PHE A 28 12.63 4.86 14.10
CA PHE A 28 11.38 4.28 13.61
C PHE A 28 10.24 5.30 13.61
N ILE A 29 10.08 6.10 14.67
CA ILE A 29 9.08 7.16 14.72
C ILE A 29 9.33 8.19 13.60
N ALA A 30 10.57 8.66 13.46
CA ALA A 30 10.93 9.62 12.40
C ALA A 30 10.68 9.04 10.99
N TYR A 31 10.91 7.75 10.79
CA TYR A 31 10.64 7.06 9.55
C TYR A 31 9.13 7.00 9.24
N ILE A 32 8.30 6.55 10.18
CA ILE A 32 6.84 6.55 10.00
C ILE A 32 6.33 7.97 9.72
N ASP A 33 6.89 8.99 10.40
CA ASP A 33 6.48 10.38 10.24
C ASP A 33 6.75 10.90 8.83
N SER A 34 7.96 10.64 8.30
CA SER A 34 8.32 10.93 6.92
C SER A 34 7.41 10.21 5.92
N CYS A 35 7.09 8.94 6.18
CA CYS A 35 6.12 8.18 5.38
C CYS A 35 4.72 8.80 5.41
N LEU A 36 4.28 9.35 6.54
CA LEU A 36 2.96 10.00 6.66
C LEU A 36 2.91 11.33 5.91
N ASP A 37 3.99 12.10 5.94
CA ASP A 37 4.07 13.38 5.23
C ASP A 37 4.15 13.21 3.71
N GLN A 38 4.88 12.19 3.24
CA GLN A 38 5.02 11.89 1.80
C GLN A 38 3.95 10.92 1.28
N TRP A 39 3.15 10.35 2.17
CA TRP A 39 2.25 9.24 1.88
C TRP A 39 2.94 8.02 1.22
N ASN A 40 4.10 7.62 1.73
CA ASN A 40 4.82 6.41 1.28
C ASN A 40 4.29 5.15 1.99
N PHE A 41 2.96 4.99 2.02
CA PHE A 41 2.29 3.81 2.54
C PHE A 41 1.89 2.88 1.40
N ILE A 42 2.15 1.59 1.57
CA ILE A 42 1.73 0.53 0.67
C ILE A 42 0.46 -0.15 1.19
N ARG A 43 -0.41 -0.59 0.29
CA ARG A 43 -1.60 -1.37 0.66
C ARG A 43 -1.25 -2.85 0.70
N LYS A 44 -1.65 -3.54 1.77
CA LYS A 44 -1.64 -5.00 1.89
C LYS A 44 -3.06 -5.49 2.20
N PRO A 45 -3.64 -6.43 1.43
CA PRO A 45 -5.03 -6.86 1.61
C PRO A 45 -5.40 -7.24 3.05
N SER A 46 -4.51 -7.95 3.75
CA SER A 46 -4.75 -8.41 5.12
C SER A 46 -4.37 -7.42 6.23
N PHE A 47 -3.66 -6.34 5.90
CA PHE A 47 -3.05 -5.43 6.89
C PHE A 47 -3.39 -3.95 6.68
N GLY A 48 -4.10 -3.60 5.60
CA GLY A 48 -4.43 -2.21 5.27
C GLY A 48 -3.23 -1.43 4.72
N TYR A 49 -3.20 -0.12 4.96
CA TYR A 49 -2.07 0.73 4.59
C TYR A 49 -0.95 0.60 5.62
N THR A 50 0.22 0.16 5.19
CA THR A 50 1.41 -0.07 6.01
C THR A 50 2.67 0.51 5.37
N ILE A 51 3.81 0.46 6.05
CA ILE A 51 5.11 0.92 5.55
C ILE A 51 6.07 -0.25 5.37
N MET A 52 6.98 -0.11 4.43
CA MET A 52 8.04 -1.08 4.14
C MET A 52 9.15 -1.01 5.19
N CYS A 53 10.02 -2.01 5.18
CA CYS A 53 11.30 -1.91 5.86
C CYS A 53 12.11 -0.77 5.22
N PRO A 54 12.77 0.10 6.00
CA PRO A 54 13.60 1.16 5.44
C PRO A 54 14.89 0.66 4.78
N MET A 55 15.21 -0.63 4.85
CA MET A 55 16.32 -1.22 4.09
C MET A 55 15.98 -1.33 2.61
N PHE A 56 16.89 -0.83 1.77
CA PHE A 56 16.72 -0.72 0.32
C PHE A 56 16.37 -2.04 -0.40
N ASP A 57 16.93 -3.16 0.05
CA ASP A 57 16.71 -4.48 -0.57
C ASP A 57 15.80 -5.39 0.27
N CYS A 58 14.88 -4.80 1.03
CA CYS A 58 13.99 -5.52 1.91
C CYS A 58 12.51 -5.31 1.55
N SER A 59 11.82 -6.40 1.25
CA SER A 59 10.39 -6.40 0.92
C SER A 59 9.45 -6.62 2.12
N ALA A 60 10.01 -6.73 3.33
CA ALA A 60 9.20 -6.84 4.54
C ALA A 60 8.50 -5.52 4.88
N PHE A 61 7.44 -5.61 5.66
CA PHE A 61 6.59 -4.48 6.03
C PHE A 61 6.13 -4.61 7.48
N VAL A 62 5.53 -3.55 8.01
CA VAL A 62 4.95 -3.54 9.36
C VAL A 62 3.61 -4.30 9.33
N GLU A 63 3.52 -5.44 10.02
CA GLU A 63 2.28 -6.24 10.04
C GLU A 63 1.24 -5.71 11.04
N ASP A 64 1.67 -5.03 12.09
CA ASP A 64 0.75 -4.46 13.08
C ASP A 64 0.71 -2.93 12.99
N VAL A 65 -0.36 -2.41 12.40
CA VAL A 65 -0.59 -0.97 12.21
C VAL A 65 -0.76 -0.19 13.52
N HIS A 66 -0.94 -0.86 14.67
CA HIS A 66 -0.98 -0.18 15.98
C HIS A 66 0.37 0.44 16.34
N HIS A 67 1.48 0.01 15.73
CA HIS A 67 2.78 0.67 15.86
C HIS A 67 2.75 2.13 15.40
N PHE A 68 1.83 2.51 14.51
CA PHE A 68 1.69 3.91 14.08
C PHE A 68 1.09 4.82 15.15
N HIS A 69 0.59 4.27 16.26
CA HIS A 69 0.20 5.06 17.43
C HIS A 69 1.40 5.77 18.08
N LEU A 70 2.63 5.30 17.83
CA LEU A 70 3.87 5.95 18.27
C LEU A 70 4.05 7.37 17.71
N LEU A 71 3.35 7.72 16.61
CA LEU A 71 3.34 9.08 16.06
C LEU A 71 2.60 10.11 16.96
N GLY A 72 1.86 9.62 17.95
CA GLY A 72 0.92 10.43 18.73
C GLY A 72 -0.46 10.51 18.08
N LEU A 73 -1.46 10.86 18.90
CA LEU A 73 -2.87 10.74 18.58
C LEU A 73 -3.30 11.51 17.31
N GLU A 74 -2.81 12.74 17.15
CA GLU A 74 -3.20 13.60 16.03
C GLU A 74 -2.70 13.07 14.69
N LYS A 75 -1.43 12.65 14.63
CA LYS A 75 -0.83 12.05 13.43
C LYS A 75 -1.41 10.67 13.15
N TYR A 76 -1.69 9.88 14.18
CA TYR A 76 -2.36 8.59 14.03
C TYR A 76 -3.79 8.75 13.46
N ARG A 77 -4.54 9.76 13.91
CA ARG A 77 -5.85 10.11 13.33
C ARG A 77 -5.73 10.55 11.86
N LYS A 78 -4.72 11.37 11.54
CA LYS A 78 -4.41 11.77 10.15
C LYS A 78 -4.16 10.53 9.29
N TYR A 79 -3.34 9.59 9.75
CA TYR A 79 -3.11 8.31 9.08
C TYR A 79 -4.42 7.54 8.84
N GLN A 80 -5.23 7.33 9.89
CA GLN A 80 -6.49 6.59 9.77
C GLN A 80 -7.45 7.23 8.76
N ARG A 81 -7.57 8.56 8.80
CA ARG A 81 -8.42 9.32 7.88
C ARG A 81 -7.94 9.18 6.45
N THR A 82 -6.67 9.48 6.17
CA THR A 82 -6.14 9.41 4.79
C THR A 82 -6.13 7.98 4.26
N ALA A 83 -5.88 6.98 5.10
CA ALA A 83 -5.96 5.57 4.74
C ALA A 83 -7.39 5.18 4.33
N THR A 84 -8.39 5.65 5.09
CA THR A 84 -9.81 5.45 4.77
C THR A 84 -10.20 6.15 3.48
N GLU A 85 -9.84 7.43 3.33
CA GLU A 85 -10.13 8.22 2.13
C GLU A 85 -9.53 7.57 0.88
N LYS A 86 -8.27 7.12 0.94
CA LYS A 86 -7.65 6.41 -0.19
C LYS A 86 -8.26 5.04 -0.44
N PHE A 87 -8.63 4.30 0.60
CA PHE A 87 -9.34 3.03 0.42
C PHE A 87 -10.72 3.22 -0.24
N VAL A 88 -11.46 4.27 0.14
CA VAL A 88 -12.75 4.61 -0.48
C VAL A 88 -12.56 5.08 -1.92
N ASN A 89 -11.53 5.88 -2.20
CA ASN A 89 -11.22 6.28 -3.57
C ASN A 89 -10.81 5.08 -4.45
N LEU A 90 -10.22 4.02 -3.86
CA LEU A 90 -10.02 2.74 -4.56
C LEU A 90 -11.35 1.99 -4.80
N GLN A 91 -12.37 2.18 -3.95
CA GLN A 91 -13.69 1.58 -4.18
C GLN A 91 -14.43 2.19 -5.39
N ASP A 92 -13.99 3.37 -5.87
CA ASP A 92 -14.40 3.91 -7.16
C ASP A 92 -13.74 3.21 -8.36
N GLU A 93 -12.82 2.25 -8.13
CA GLU A 93 -12.34 1.29 -9.15
C GLU A 93 -13.37 0.18 -9.45
N ARG A 94 -14.67 0.46 -9.31
CA ARG A 94 -15.72 -0.42 -9.85
C ARG A 94 -15.58 -0.46 -11.36
N GLN A 95 -15.22 -1.62 -11.87
CA GLN A 95 -15.13 -1.87 -13.29
C GLN A 95 -16.43 -2.50 -13.78
N TYR A 96 -16.85 -2.04 -14.94
CA TYR A 96 -17.94 -2.66 -15.68
C TYR A 96 -17.34 -3.33 -16.90
N CYS A 97 -17.74 -4.58 -17.16
CA CYS A 97 -17.31 -5.31 -18.35
C CYS A 97 -17.80 -4.56 -19.61
N PRO A 98 -16.89 -4.10 -20.50
CA PRO A 98 -17.25 -3.30 -21.67
C PRO A 98 -17.86 -4.13 -22.81
N TYR A 99 -17.80 -5.46 -22.72
CA TYR A 99 -18.29 -6.31 -23.78
C TYR A 99 -19.82 -6.28 -23.87
N PRO A 100 -20.38 -6.15 -25.10
CA PRO A 100 -21.81 -6.31 -25.30
C PRO A 100 -22.21 -7.73 -24.83
N ASN A 101 -23.32 -7.81 -24.08
CA ASN A 101 -23.89 -9.03 -23.48
C ASN A 101 -23.20 -9.57 -22.21
N CYS A 102 -22.36 -8.79 -21.51
CA CYS A 102 -21.92 -9.15 -20.16
C CYS A 102 -22.33 -8.11 -19.11
N GLY A 103 -21.79 -6.89 -19.19
CA GLY A 103 -22.17 -5.81 -18.27
C GLY A 103 -21.88 -6.05 -16.78
N ALA A 104 -21.11 -7.10 -16.45
CA ALA A 104 -20.77 -7.44 -15.07
C ALA A 104 -20.08 -6.26 -14.36
N ALA A 105 -20.50 -5.98 -13.14
CA ALA A 105 -19.91 -4.97 -12.28
C ALA A 105 -19.10 -5.66 -11.18
N PHE A 106 -17.81 -5.36 -11.07
CA PHE A 106 -16.93 -6.00 -10.10
C PHE A 106 -15.83 -5.05 -9.64
N MET A 107 -15.27 -5.32 -8.47
CA MET A 107 -14.13 -4.59 -7.94
C MET A 107 -12.84 -5.22 -8.47
N VAL A 108 -11.86 -4.37 -8.78
CA VAL A 108 -10.58 -4.83 -9.29
C VAL A 108 -9.50 -4.24 -8.42
N GLU A 109 -8.58 -5.08 -7.96
CA GLU A 109 -7.39 -4.58 -7.28
C GLU A 109 -6.37 -4.24 -8.38
N MET A 110 -6.19 -2.95 -8.65
CA MET A 110 -5.16 -2.52 -9.59
C MET A 110 -3.78 -2.75 -8.96
N PHE A 111 -2.99 -3.64 -9.56
CA PHE A 111 -1.57 -3.78 -9.25
C PHE A 111 -0.76 -2.78 -10.08
N GLU A 112 0.29 -2.21 -9.47
CA GLU A 112 1.18 -1.30 -10.18
C GLU A 112 1.74 -1.99 -11.43
N ASN A 113 1.52 -1.36 -12.60
CA ASN A 113 1.99 -1.74 -13.94
C ASN A 113 1.13 -2.72 -14.76
N GLU A 114 -0.04 -3.15 -14.28
CA GLU A 114 -0.96 -3.97 -15.10
C GLU A 114 -2.29 -3.26 -15.37
N ASN A 115 -2.43 -2.74 -16.59
CA ASN A 115 -3.65 -2.07 -17.05
C ASN A 115 -4.69 -3.04 -17.66
N THR A 116 -4.41 -4.35 -17.70
CA THR A 116 -5.29 -5.35 -18.34
C THR A 116 -5.91 -6.24 -17.28
N ILE A 117 -7.23 -6.40 -17.33
CA ILE A 117 -8.00 -7.14 -16.33
C ILE A 117 -8.92 -8.14 -17.03
N SER A 118 -9.24 -9.25 -16.34
CA SER A 118 -10.19 -10.26 -16.82
C SER A 118 -11.54 -10.09 -16.15
N CYS A 119 -12.62 -10.15 -16.92
CA CYS A 119 -13.97 -10.19 -16.37
C CYS A 119 -14.24 -11.54 -15.67
N PRO A 120 -14.73 -11.57 -14.43
CA PRO A 120 -14.99 -12.83 -13.71
C PRO A 120 -16.15 -13.65 -14.32
N GLU A 121 -17.09 -13.00 -15.01
CA GLU A 121 -18.27 -13.66 -15.60
C GLU A 121 -17.97 -14.23 -16.99
N CYS A 122 -17.38 -13.44 -17.89
CA CYS A 122 -17.17 -13.84 -19.28
C CYS A 122 -15.71 -14.15 -19.63
N LEU A 123 -14.78 -13.99 -18.67
CA LEU A 123 -13.35 -14.30 -18.78
C LEU A 123 -12.60 -13.57 -19.90
N ARG A 124 -13.21 -12.52 -20.47
CA ARG A 124 -12.61 -11.72 -21.53
C ARG A 124 -11.76 -10.60 -20.93
N LEU A 125 -10.61 -10.38 -21.55
CA LEU A 125 -9.65 -9.36 -21.16
C LEU A 125 -10.01 -8.00 -21.75
N TYR A 126 -9.75 -6.95 -20.99
CA TYR A 126 -9.87 -5.56 -21.44
C TYR A 126 -9.00 -4.64 -20.57
N CYS A 127 -8.80 -3.41 -21.02
CA CYS A 127 -8.03 -2.43 -20.25
C CYS A 127 -8.89 -1.81 -19.13
N CYS A 128 -8.45 -1.86 -17.87
CA CYS A 128 -9.17 -1.26 -16.73
C CYS A 128 -9.21 0.28 -16.78
N GLN A 129 -8.29 0.92 -17.50
CA GLN A 129 -8.23 2.38 -17.61
C GLN A 129 -9.07 2.91 -18.80
N CYS A 130 -8.78 2.46 -20.04
CA CYS A 130 -9.48 2.96 -21.23
C CYS A 130 -10.71 2.13 -21.63
N ARG A 131 -11.00 1.02 -20.92
CA ARG A 131 -12.11 0.09 -21.21
C ARG A 131 -12.08 -0.51 -22.63
N SER A 132 -10.94 -0.43 -23.31
CA SER A 132 -10.75 -0.99 -24.64
C SER A 132 -10.59 -2.51 -24.56
N THR A 133 -11.27 -3.21 -25.47
CA THR A 133 -11.26 -4.67 -25.62
C THR A 133 -10.25 -5.16 -26.66
N SER A 134 -9.53 -4.25 -27.33
CA SER A 134 -8.65 -4.58 -28.46
C SER A 134 -7.26 -3.97 -28.31
N LYS A 135 -7.13 -2.65 -28.49
CA LYS A 135 -5.87 -1.91 -28.29
C LYS A 135 -6.00 -0.92 -27.13
N CYS A 136 -5.10 -1.04 -26.16
CA CYS A 136 -5.00 -0.12 -25.04
C CYS A 136 -4.46 1.25 -25.53
N ASN A 137 -5.17 2.33 -25.20
CA ASN A 137 -4.79 3.70 -25.59
C ASN A 137 -4.22 4.52 -24.42
N CYS A 138 -3.82 3.86 -23.33
CA CYS A 138 -3.45 4.54 -22.09
C CYS A 138 -2.07 5.23 -22.10
N ASN A 139 -1.28 5.04 -23.16
CA ASN A 139 0.00 5.72 -23.38
C ASN A 139 0.04 6.28 -24.82
N GLY A 140 -0.82 7.27 -25.08
CA GLY A 140 -0.74 8.14 -26.27
C GLY A 140 0.13 9.35 -26.00
#